data_AF-A0A926PJ50-F1
#
_entry.id   AF-A0A926PJ50-F1
#
_cell.length_a   1.000
_cell.length_b   1.000
_cell.length_c   1.000
_cell.angle_alpha   90.00
_cell.angle_beta   90.00
_cell.angle_gamma   90.00
#
_symmetry.space_group_name_H-M   'P 1'
#
loop_
_entity.id
_entity.type
_entity.pdbx_description
1 polymer ?
#
loop_
_entity_poly.entity_id
_entity_poly.type
_entity_poly.pdbx_seq_one_letter_code
_entity_poly.pdbx_strand_id
1 'polypeptide(L)'
;MVAPLPEAPEIERHRAAIVRTDLSKPVRLAIESAILSKDTTFFDYGCGHGGDVERTANQGYISAGWDPYYQPNTRISPADIVNLGYVINVIENPTERRESLCKAWELTQKVLIVSAQVLIDERSSGQIAYGDGIVTRRNTFQKYYEQEELKAYIDQVLGVDAIPVALGIYFVFRDEAQAENFRASRFRSRTTTPRIRANIKRFEDYQELLAPLMAFVTERGRLPVSTELANFPDILSEFSTLRRAFQVILQATDESEWDAIAEKRRQDLLVYLALTQFSRRPRFSNLDSTVQNDIKALFGNYKQACAAADLMLISVGDNRLIANCCKRSNIGKLLPSALYVHISALENLNPQLRLYEGCASRTIGRMDGATLVKFNINVPKISYLFYPDFDTDPHPALQTSMQIDLRDLQVSYRDYDTSDNPPILHRKETFVTPDYPLYEKFARLTHQEENWGLLNQTSTIGTRKGWQKCLKEHCAELKGHRVYWRKDADPYRVKLLLSARNRNKGSRE
;
A
#
# COMPACT_ATOMS: atom_id res chain seq x y z
N MET A 1 42.03 -45.93 -2.05
CA MET A 1 40.56 -45.90 -2.04
C MET A 1 40.16 -44.49 -1.66
N VAL A 2 39.67 -43.71 -2.62
CA VAL A 2 39.12 -42.38 -2.37
C VAL A 2 37.79 -42.60 -1.67
N ALA A 3 37.61 -42.01 -0.49
CA ALA A 3 36.34 -42.05 0.22
C ALA A 3 35.24 -41.47 -0.71
N PRO A 4 34.06 -42.09 -0.80
CA PRO A 4 32.97 -41.54 -1.59
C PRO A 4 32.67 -40.12 -1.10
N LEU A 5 32.51 -39.18 -2.02
CA LEU A 5 31.93 -37.88 -1.71
C LEU A 5 30.60 -38.12 -0.99
N PRO A 6 30.31 -37.45 0.15
CA PRO A 6 29.01 -37.59 0.79
C PRO A 6 27.93 -37.26 -0.23
N GLU A 7 26.99 -38.19 -0.45
CA GLU A 7 25.84 -37.97 -1.31
C GLU A 7 25.12 -36.70 -0.84
N ALA A 8 24.81 -35.82 -1.79
CA ALA A 8 24.01 -34.64 -1.50
C ALA A 8 22.67 -35.11 -0.90
N PRO A 9 22.21 -34.52 0.23
CA PRO A 9 20.96 -34.92 0.85
C PRO A 9 19.81 -34.81 -0.15
N GLU A 10 18.97 -35.83 -0.21
CA GLU A 10 17.76 -35.81 -1.04
C GLU A 10 16.77 -34.77 -0.48
N ILE A 11 16.46 -33.75 -1.28
CA ILE A 11 15.64 -32.61 -0.85
C ILE A 11 14.18 -32.84 -1.23
N GLU A 12 13.30 -32.89 -0.23
CA GLU A 12 11.88 -33.17 -0.38
C GLU A 12 11.06 -31.90 -0.63
N ARG A 13 11.29 -31.22 -1.77
CA ARG A 13 10.68 -29.91 -2.10
C ARG A 13 9.16 -29.85 -1.95
N HIS A 14 8.48 -30.94 -2.29
CA HIS A 14 7.02 -31.06 -2.21
C HIS A 14 6.47 -30.81 -0.79
N ARG A 15 7.28 -31.02 0.26
CA ARG A 15 6.90 -30.78 1.67
C ARG A 15 6.93 -29.30 2.07
N ALA A 16 7.45 -28.43 1.21
CA ALA A 16 7.43 -26.98 1.44
C ALA A 16 6.08 -26.34 1.04
N ALA A 17 5.23 -27.04 0.29
CA ALA A 17 3.89 -26.59 -0.04
C ALA A 17 3.02 -26.51 1.22
N ILE A 18 2.29 -25.40 1.39
CA ILE A 18 1.46 -25.13 2.58
C ILE A 18 -0.02 -25.13 2.17
N VAL A 19 -0.83 -25.90 2.87
CA VAL A 19 -2.30 -25.81 2.78
C VAL A 19 -2.76 -24.56 3.53
N ARG A 20 -3.45 -23.66 2.82
CA ARG A 20 -3.98 -22.40 3.37
C ARG A 20 -5.51 -22.37 3.28
N THR A 21 -6.14 -21.51 4.08
CA THR A 21 -7.59 -21.24 4.04
C THR A 21 -7.97 -20.06 3.14
N ASP A 22 -6.99 -19.22 2.81
CA ASP A 22 -7.18 -17.99 2.05
C ASP A 22 -6.26 -17.96 0.83
N LEU A 23 -6.54 -17.05 -0.10
CA LEU A 23 -5.66 -16.75 -1.23
C LEU A 23 -4.27 -16.35 -0.75
N SER A 24 -3.24 -16.83 -1.44
CA SER A 24 -1.88 -16.40 -1.20
C SER A 24 -1.73 -14.90 -1.45
N LYS A 25 -0.79 -14.29 -0.73
CA LYS A 25 -0.48 -12.86 -0.83
C LYS A 25 -0.22 -12.38 -2.27
N PRO A 26 0.61 -13.03 -3.11
CA PRO A 26 0.84 -12.57 -4.48
C PRO A 26 -0.46 -12.54 -5.31
N VAL A 27 -1.32 -13.55 -5.18
CA VAL A 27 -2.59 -13.62 -5.91
C VAL A 27 -3.59 -12.57 -5.41
N ARG A 28 -3.68 -12.36 -4.09
CA ARG A 28 -4.53 -11.31 -3.50
C ARG A 28 -4.14 -9.92 -3.99
N LEU A 29 -2.84 -9.61 -3.98
CA LEU A 29 -2.33 -8.32 -4.47
C LEU A 29 -2.60 -8.12 -5.96
N ALA A 30 -2.56 -9.19 -6.76
CA ALA A 30 -2.90 -9.10 -8.19
C ALA A 30 -4.38 -8.75 -8.41
N ILE A 31 -5.28 -9.26 -7.57
CA ILE A 31 -6.72 -8.91 -7.61
C ILE A 31 -6.94 -7.49 -7.11
N GLU A 32 -6.40 -7.13 -5.94
CA GLU A 32 -6.55 -5.80 -5.34
C GLU A 32 -6.03 -4.67 -6.25
N SER A 33 -5.01 -4.97 -7.06
CA SER A 33 -4.44 -4.04 -8.02
C SER A 33 -5.05 -4.12 -9.43
N ALA A 34 -6.13 -4.90 -9.58
CA ALA A 34 -6.86 -5.13 -10.83
C ALA A 34 -6.01 -5.69 -11.99
N ILE A 35 -4.85 -6.29 -11.69
CA ILE A 35 -4.03 -7.02 -12.66
C ILE A 35 -4.67 -8.36 -13.01
N LEU A 36 -5.20 -9.05 -11.99
CA LEU A 36 -6.04 -10.22 -12.17
C LEU A 36 -7.51 -9.79 -12.14
N SER A 37 -8.19 -9.87 -13.27
CA SER A 37 -9.61 -9.54 -13.44
C SER A 37 -10.37 -10.75 -14.00
N LYS A 38 -11.70 -10.67 -14.06
CA LYS A 38 -12.52 -11.74 -14.63
C LYS A 38 -12.37 -11.88 -16.15
N ASP A 39 -11.77 -10.87 -16.79
CA ASP A 39 -11.50 -10.84 -18.23
C ASP A 39 -10.09 -11.34 -18.57
N THR A 40 -9.28 -11.70 -17.57
CA THR A 40 -7.94 -12.25 -17.76
C THR A 40 -7.87 -13.72 -17.38
N THR A 41 -7.00 -14.45 -18.07
CA THR A 41 -6.66 -15.84 -17.76
C THR A 41 -5.53 -15.93 -16.74
N PHE A 42 -5.63 -16.85 -15.79
CA PHE A 42 -4.69 -17.05 -14.70
C PHE A 42 -4.07 -18.45 -14.73
N PHE A 43 -2.75 -18.54 -14.63
CA PHE A 43 -2.03 -19.81 -14.52
C PHE A 43 -1.05 -19.82 -13.35
N ASP A 44 -1.19 -20.78 -12.43
CA ASP A 44 -0.32 -20.94 -11.28
C ASP A 44 0.75 -22.02 -11.52
N TYR A 45 2.00 -21.60 -11.74
CA TYR A 45 3.14 -22.46 -12.04
C TYR A 45 3.84 -22.87 -10.74
N GLY A 46 3.71 -24.14 -10.36
CA GLY A 46 4.09 -24.66 -9.04
C GLY A 46 3.00 -24.46 -8.00
N CYS A 47 1.74 -24.77 -8.35
CA CYS A 47 0.56 -24.47 -7.53
C CYS A 47 0.45 -25.30 -6.23
N GLY A 48 1.34 -26.27 -6.02
CA GLY A 48 1.27 -27.20 -4.90
C GLY A 48 -0.08 -27.93 -4.88
N HIS A 49 -0.79 -27.84 -3.76
CA HIS A 49 -2.13 -28.41 -3.61
C HIS A 49 -3.22 -27.73 -4.46
N GLY A 50 -2.92 -26.64 -5.19
CA GLY A 50 -3.89 -25.97 -6.07
C GLY A 50 -4.85 -24.99 -5.37
N GLY A 51 -4.59 -24.63 -4.12
CA GLY A 51 -5.51 -23.84 -3.31
C GLY A 51 -5.81 -22.43 -3.83
N ASP A 52 -4.88 -21.78 -4.53
CA ASP A 52 -5.12 -20.48 -5.18
C ASP A 52 -5.95 -20.64 -6.46
N VAL A 53 -5.68 -21.70 -7.23
CA VAL A 53 -6.44 -22.02 -8.45
C VAL A 53 -7.90 -22.30 -8.12
N GLU A 54 -8.16 -23.13 -7.11
CA GLU A 54 -9.52 -23.47 -6.68
C GLU A 54 -10.29 -22.23 -6.19
N ARG A 55 -9.68 -21.42 -5.31
CA ARG A 55 -10.33 -20.23 -4.75
C ARG A 55 -10.59 -19.15 -5.78
N THR A 56 -9.66 -18.91 -6.70
CA THR A 56 -9.88 -17.96 -7.80
C THR A 56 -10.97 -18.48 -8.76
N ALA A 57 -10.96 -19.76 -9.12
CA ALA A 57 -12.03 -20.35 -9.93
C ALA A 57 -13.41 -20.20 -9.26
N ASN A 58 -13.50 -20.44 -7.95
CA ASN A 58 -14.74 -20.26 -7.17
C ASN A 58 -15.24 -18.80 -7.13
N GLN A 59 -14.36 -17.82 -7.36
CA GLN A 59 -14.71 -16.40 -7.48
C GLN A 59 -15.06 -15.98 -8.93
N GLY A 60 -15.01 -16.92 -9.88
CA GLY A 60 -15.36 -16.72 -11.29
C GLY A 60 -14.21 -16.27 -12.18
N TYR A 61 -12.96 -16.50 -11.77
CA TYR A 61 -11.78 -16.27 -12.61
C TYR A 61 -11.50 -17.50 -13.49
N ILE A 62 -10.90 -17.28 -14.66
CA ILE A 62 -10.46 -18.36 -15.54
C ILE A 62 -9.07 -18.81 -15.07
N SER A 63 -9.04 -19.85 -14.25
CA SER A 63 -7.82 -20.28 -13.55
C SER A 63 -7.42 -21.72 -13.89
N ALA A 64 -6.11 -21.95 -14.05
CA ALA A 64 -5.49 -23.26 -14.13
C ALA A 64 -4.16 -23.26 -13.35
N GLY A 65 -3.59 -24.42 -13.09
CA GLY A 65 -2.27 -24.51 -12.48
C GLY A 65 -1.62 -25.87 -12.65
N TRP A 66 -0.31 -25.91 -12.46
CA TRP A 66 0.49 -27.12 -12.60
C TRP A 66 1.47 -27.20 -11.45
N ASP A 67 1.75 -28.42 -10.97
CA ASP A 67 2.78 -28.69 -9.97
C ASP A 67 3.48 -30.00 -10.31
N PRO A 68 4.83 -30.06 -10.26
CA PRO A 68 5.58 -31.26 -10.65
C PRO A 68 5.28 -32.49 -9.78
N TYR A 69 4.75 -32.30 -8.56
CA TYR A 69 4.44 -33.39 -7.63
C TYR A 69 2.94 -33.60 -7.45
N TYR A 70 2.21 -32.53 -7.12
CA TYR A 70 0.78 -32.62 -6.75
C TYR A 70 -0.17 -32.62 -7.95
N GLN A 71 0.22 -31.99 -9.06
CA GLN A 71 -0.60 -31.89 -10.27
C GLN A 71 0.22 -32.09 -11.56
N PRO A 72 0.98 -33.20 -11.70
CA PRO A 72 1.95 -33.37 -12.77
C PRO A 72 1.31 -33.52 -14.15
N ASN A 73 0.05 -34.00 -14.19
CA ASN A 73 -0.69 -34.29 -15.41
C ASN A 73 -1.50 -33.09 -15.93
N THR A 74 -1.55 -31.97 -15.20
CA THR A 74 -2.27 -30.78 -15.66
C THR A 74 -1.54 -30.17 -16.85
N ARG A 75 -2.29 -29.79 -17.89
CA ARG A 75 -1.71 -29.16 -19.07
C ARG A 75 -1.13 -27.80 -18.71
N ILE A 76 0.15 -27.60 -19.02
CA ILE A 76 0.79 -26.29 -18.98
C ILE A 76 0.33 -25.49 -20.21
N SER A 77 -0.22 -24.30 -19.99
CA SER A 77 -0.70 -23.42 -21.06
C SER A 77 -0.37 -21.96 -20.77
N PRO A 78 -0.17 -21.13 -21.82
CA PRO A 78 -0.03 -19.69 -21.64
C PRO A 78 -1.26 -19.06 -21.00
N ALA A 79 -1.05 -17.96 -20.28
CA ALA A 79 -2.10 -17.17 -19.66
C ALA A 79 -1.73 -15.69 -19.64
N ASP A 80 -2.73 -14.81 -19.54
CA ASP A 80 -2.54 -13.37 -19.33
C ASP A 80 -1.66 -13.13 -18.10
N ILE A 81 -2.02 -13.77 -16.99
CA ILE A 81 -1.35 -13.63 -15.70
C ILE A 81 -0.79 -14.99 -15.29
N VAL A 82 0.52 -15.07 -15.08
CA VAL A 82 1.17 -16.28 -14.57
C VAL A 82 1.72 -16.00 -13.17
N ASN A 83 1.47 -16.90 -12.23
CA ASN A 83 2.04 -16.84 -10.87
C ASN A 83 3.15 -17.87 -10.72
N LEU A 84 4.33 -17.41 -10.29
CA LEU A 84 5.45 -18.24 -9.82
C LEU A 84 5.62 -17.99 -8.32
N GLY A 85 4.62 -18.42 -7.56
CA GLY A 85 4.44 -18.06 -6.17
C GLY A 85 5.25 -18.93 -5.20
N TYR A 86 6.32 -18.40 -4.62
CA TYR A 86 7.16 -19.08 -3.62
C TYR A 86 7.87 -20.35 -4.12
N VAL A 87 8.04 -20.49 -5.42
CA VAL A 87 8.66 -21.65 -6.07
C VAL A 87 10.18 -21.53 -6.10
N ILE A 88 10.70 -20.37 -6.50
CA ILE A 88 12.16 -20.18 -6.66
C ILE A 88 12.93 -20.32 -5.34
N ASN A 89 12.28 -20.08 -4.20
CA ASN A 89 12.91 -20.25 -2.89
C ASN A 89 13.01 -21.71 -2.41
N VAL A 90 12.31 -22.67 -3.04
CA VAL A 90 12.36 -24.09 -2.66
C VAL A 90 13.20 -24.95 -3.61
N ILE A 91 13.71 -24.36 -4.70
CA ILE A 91 14.59 -25.02 -5.66
C ILE A 91 16.04 -24.76 -5.26
N GLU A 92 16.76 -25.81 -4.85
CA GLU A 92 18.17 -25.73 -4.44
C GLU A 92 19.14 -25.54 -5.61
N ASN A 93 18.81 -26.07 -6.79
CA ASN A 93 19.68 -26.00 -7.96
C ASN A 93 19.52 -24.63 -8.64
N PRO A 94 20.56 -23.77 -8.71
CA PRO A 94 20.45 -22.44 -9.29
C PRO A 94 20.08 -22.44 -10.78
N THR A 95 20.52 -23.45 -11.53
CA THR A 95 20.21 -23.61 -12.96
C THR A 95 18.72 -23.92 -13.13
N GLU A 96 18.20 -24.88 -12.37
CA GLU A 96 16.77 -25.23 -12.41
C GLU A 96 15.88 -24.08 -11.93
N ARG A 97 16.34 -23.31 -10.95
CA ARG A 97 15.65 -22.11 -10.46
C ARG A 97 15.52 -21.07 -11.57
N ARG A 98 16.61 -20.84 -12.33
CA ARG A 98 16.63 -19.96 -13.50
C ARG A 98 15.69 -20.48 -14.59
N GLU A 99 15.76 -21.76 -14.92
CA GLU A 99 14.90 -22.37 -15.94
C GLU A 99 13.42 -22.27 -15.58
N SER A 100 13.07 -22.49 -14.32
CA SER A 100 11.68 -22.36 -13.84
C SER A 100 11.16 -20.94 -14.00
N LEU A 101 11.99 -19.94 -13.67
CA LEU A 101 11.66 -18.53 -13.88
C LEU A 101 11.48 -18.20 -15.37
N CYS A 102 12.37 -18.69 -16.25
CA CYS A 102 12.24 -18.51 -17.70
C CYS A 102 10.97 -19.18 -18.26
N LYS A 103 10.66 -20.41 -17.85
CA LYS A 103 9.45 -21.13 -18.30
C LYS A 103 8.17 -20.42 -17.87
N ALA A 104 8.10 -19.96 -16.62
CA ALA A 104 6.95 -19.18 -16.16
C ALA A 104 6.80 -17.87 -16.98
N TRP A 105 7.92 -17.22 -17.31
CA TRP A 105 7.92 -16.04 -18.18
C TRP A 105 7.42 -16.37 -19.58
N GLU A 106 7.89 -17.45 -20.22
CA GLU A 106 7.45 -17.88 -21.55
C GLU A 106 5.92 -18.08 -21.65
N LEU A 107 5.29 -18.55 -20.58
CA LEU A 107 3.83 -18.73 -20.51
C LEU A 107 3.07 -17.41 -20.32
N THR A 108 3.75 -16.36 -19.88
CA THR A 108 3.14 -15.08 -19.51
C THR A 108 2.83 -14.23 -20.74
N GLN A 109 1.56 -13.87 -20.95
CA GLN A 109 1.13 -12.97 -22.02
C GLN A 109 1.10 -11.49 -21.60
N LYS A 110 0.77 -11.18 -20.34
CA LYS A 110 0.71 -9.80 -19.83
C LYS A 110 1.61 -9.57 -18.61
N VAL A 111 1.37 -10.30 -17.50
CA VAL A 111 2.08 -10.06 -16.23
C VAL A 111 2.50 -11.36 -15.56
N LEU A 112 3.78 -11.46 -15.21
CA LEU A 112 4.33 -12.52 -14.38
C LEU A 112 4.41 -12.03 -12.95
N ILE A 113 3.84 -12.78 -12.02
CA ILE A 113 3.97 -12.57 -10.58
C ILE A 113 5.08 -13.48 -10.09
N VAL A 114 6.13 -12.91 -9.48
CA VAL A 114 7.21 -13.68 -8.87
C VAL A 114 7.22 -13.39 -7.38
N SER A 115 7.18 -14.44 -6.56
CA SER A 115 7.35 -14.28 -5.11
C SER A 115 8.32 -15.26 -4.50
N ALA A 116 9.03 -14.82 -3.47
CA ALA A 116 9.93 -15.63 -2.65
C ALA A 116 9.94 -15.17 -1.20
N GLN A 117 10.43 -16.02 -0.29
CA GLN A 117 10.62 -15.63 1.10
C GLN A 117 11.81 -14.68 1.22
N VAL A 118 11.60 -13.56 1.92
CA VAL A 118 12.65 -12.59 2.24
C VAL A 118 13.17 -12.86 3.64
N LEU A 119 14.48 -12.71 3.86
CA LEU A 119 15.10 -12.92 5.16
C LEU A 119 14.58 -11.87 6.15
N ILE A 120 13.90 -12.32 7.19
CA ILE A 120 13.53 -11.55 8.36
C ILE A 120 14.43 -12.07 9.46
N ASP A 121 15.20 -11.18 10.09
CA ASP A 121 16.34 -11.49 10.95
C ASP A 121 15.93 -12.29 12.21
N GLU A 122 15.73 -13.61 12.04
CA GLU A 122 15.50 -14.59 13.10
C GLU A 122 16.43 -15.78 12.87
N ARG A 123 17.64 -15.69 13.46
CA ARG A 123 18.51 -16.87 13.64
C ARG A 123 17.86 -17.80 14.65
N SER A 124 16.88 -18.59 14.21
CA SER A 124 16.36 -19.71 14.99
C SER A 124 17.32 -20.91 14.90
N SER A 125 17.74 -21.40 16.06
CA SER A 125 18.75 -22.46 16.22
C SER A 125 18.29 -23.81 15.64
N GLY A 126 19.05 -24.34 14.68
CA GLY A 126 18.88 -25.71 14.15
C GLY A 126 18.76 -25.85 12.63
N GLN A 127 19.18 -24.84 11.85
CA GLN A 127 19.19 -24.85 10.39
C GLN A 127 20.59 -25.18 9.87
N ILE A 128 20.70 -26.05 8.85
CA ILE A 128 21.98 -26.42 8.23
C ILE A 128 22.13 -25.58 6.95
N ALA A 129 23.23 -24.84 6.81
CA ALA A 129 23.53 -24.12 5.57
C ALA A 129 23.78 -25.11 4.42
N TYR A 130 23.15 -24.90 3.27
CA TYR A 130 23.29 -25.73 2.08
C TYR A 130 23.22 -24.86 0.83
N GLY A 131 24.31 -24.81 0.04
CA GLY A 131 24.40 -23.91 -1.10
C GLY A 131 24.21 -22.45 -0.70
N ASP A 132 23.21 -21.79 -1.31
CA ASP A 132 22.83 -20.40 -1.04
C ASP A 132 21.56 -20.25 -0.16
N GLY A 133 21.18 -21.32 0.53
CA GLY A 133 20.02 -21.36 1.42
C GLY A 133 20.24 -22.27 2.62
N ILE A 134 19.14 -22.70 3.23
CA ILE A 134 19.14 -23.60 4.38
C ILE A 134 18.37 -24.89 4.07
N VAL A 135 18.78 -25.99 4.69
CA VAL A 135 17.95 -27.20 4.80
C VAL A 135 17.21 -27.15 6.14
N THR A 136 15.89 -27.28 6.08
CA THR A 136 15.03 -27.30 7.27
C THR A 136 15.01 -28.68 7.91
N ARG A 137 14.48 -28.79 9.14
CA ARG A 137 14.26 -30.08 9.84
C ARG A 137 13.32 -31.04 9.08
N ARG A 138 12.61 -30.56 8.05
CA ARG A 138 11.73 -31.37 7.19
C ARG A 138 12.43 -31.83 5.90
N ASN A 139 13.76 -31.72 5.81
CA ASN A 139 14.56 -31.98 4.61
C ASN A 139 14.09 -31.19 3.37
N THR A 140 13.54 -29.99 3.58
CA THR A 140 13.23 -29.05 2.50
C THR A 140 14.33 -28.01 2.37
N PHE A 141 14.65 -27.60 1.14
CA PHE A 141 15.49 -26.44 0.89
C PHE A 141 14.67 -25.16 0.99
N GLN A 142 15.27 -24.13 1.58
CA GLN A 142 14.68 -22.81 1.64
C GLN A 142 15.76 -21.75 1.44
N LYS A 143 15.68 -21.00 0.35
CA LYS A 143 16.43 -19.76 0.18
C LYS A 143 15.61 -18.59 0.70
N TYR A 144 16.24 -17.81 1.57
CA TYR A 144 15.74 -16.49 1.95
C TYR A 144 16.51 -15.45 1.17
N TYR A 145 15.78 -14.59 0.48
CA TYR A 145 16.38 -13.52 -0.30
C TYR A 145 16.44 -12.24 0.51
N GLU A 146 17.42 -11.38 0.24
CA GLU A 146 17.23 -9.96 0.48
C GLU A 146 16.30 -9.38 -0.61
N GLN A 147 15.58 -8.30 -0.32
CA GLN A 147 14.63 -7.73 -1.29
C GLN A 147 15.36 -7.28 -2.57
N GLU A 148 16.50 -6.61 -2.42
CA GLU A 148 17.33 -6.12 -3.52
C GLU A 148 17.95 -7.29 -4.31
N GLU A 149 18.39 -8.34 -3.61
CA GLU A 149 18.90 -9.58 -4.21
C GLU A 149 17.85 -10.24 -5.09
N LEU A 150 16.61 -10.37 -4.59
CA LEU A 150 15.51 -10.97 -5.35
C LEU A 150 15.19 -10.15 -6.61
N LYS A 151 15.12 -8.82 -6.48
CA LYS A 151 14.91 -7.94 -7.63
C LYS A 151 16.00 -8.13 -8.68
N ALA A 152 17.27 -8.03 -8.26
CA ALA A 152 18.41 -8.13 -9.16
C ALA A 152 18.44 -9.49 -9.88
N TYR A 153 18.10 -10.56 -9.16
CA TYR A 153 17.97 -11.90 -9.75
C TYR A 153 16.89 -11.95 -10.84
N ILE A 154 15.68 -11.44 -10.55
CA ILE A 154 14.57 -11.42 -11.51
C ILE A 154 14.94 -10.59 -12.75
N ASP A 155 15.42 -9.36 -12.53
CA ASP A 155 15.81 -8.43 -13.59
C ASP A 155 16.88 -9.02 -14.51
N GLN A 156 17.91 -9.65 -13.94
CA GLN A 156 19.03 -10.22 -14.69
C GLN A 156 18.61 -11.46 -15.50
N VAL A 157 17.74 -12.30 -14.94
CA VAL A 157 17.28 -13.51 -15.63
C VAL A 157 16.32 -13.18 -16.76
N LEU A 158 15.39 -12.25 -16.53
CA LEU A 158 14.33 -11.92 -17.49
C LEU A 158 14.70 -10.77 -18.45
N GLY A 159 15.68 -9.95 -18.09
CA GLY A 159 16.05 -8.75 -18.86
C GLY A 159 14.99 -7.64 -18.82
N VAL A 160 14.11 -7.65 -17.82
CA VAL A 160 12.97 -6.73 -17.66
C VAL A 160 12.96 -6.18 -16.23
N ASP A 161 12.67 -4.88 -16.07
CA ASP A 161 12.57 -4.24 -14.75
C ASP A 161 11.35 -4.76 -13.97
N ALA A 162 11.60 -5.56 -12.94
CA ALA A 162 10.58 -6.06 -12.05
C ALA A 162 10.08 -4.95 -11.10
N ILE A 163 8.76 -4.84 -10.96
CA ILE A 163 8.09 -3.84 -10.12
C ILE A 163 7.82 -4.43 -8.73
N PRO A 164 8.42 -3.93 -7.65
CA PRO A 164 8.10 -4.39 -6.31
C PRO A 164 6.67 -3.96 -5.93
N VAL A 165 5.85 -4.94 -5.55
CA VAL A 165 4.47 -4.69 -5.11
C VAL A 165 4.37 -4.77 -3.59
N ALA A 166 5.10 -5.69 -3.00
CA ALA A 166 5.28 -5.86 -1.56
C ALA A 166 6.63 -6.55 -1.29
N LEU A 167 6.99 -6.73 -0.02
CA LEU A 167 8.12 -7.57 0.36
C LEU A 167 8.02 -8.96 -0.26
N GLY A 168 9.09 -9.36 -0.95
CA GLY A 168 9.24 -10.64 -1.62
C GLY A 168 8.33 -10.85 -2.81
N ILE A 169 7.65 -9.81 -3.33
CA ILE A 169 6.65 -9.94 -4.40
C ILE A 169 6.88 -8.87 -5.48
N TYR A 170 7.05 -9.35 -6.71
CA TYR A 170 7.30 -8.54 -7.88
C TYR A 170 6.32 -8.86 -9.00
N PHE A 171 5.89 -7.82 -9.71
CA PHE A 171 5.20 -7.96 -10.99
C PHE A 171 6.15 -7.61 -12.13
N VAL A 172 6.18 -8.46 -13.16
CA VAL A 172 7.01 -8.28 -14.36
C VAL A 172 6.05 -8.18 -15.55
N PHE A 173 6.05 -7.04 -16.23
CA PHE A 173 5.12 -6.74 -17.32
C PHE A 173 5.76 -7.03 -18.66
N ARG A 174 5.00 -7.67 -19.57
CA ARG A 174 5.40 -7.88 -20.97
C ARG A 174 5.42 -6.57 -21.75
N ASP A 175 4.47 -5.69 -21.45
CA ASP A 175 4.30 -4.39 -22.11
C ASP A 175 4.78 -3.25 -21.21
N GLU A 176 5.69 -2.42 -21.72
CA GLU A 176 6.28 -1.31 -20.95
C GLU A 176 5.25 -0.22 -20.64
N ALA A 177 4.29 0.06 -21.54
CA ALA A 177 3.27 1.07 -21.30
C ALA A 177 2.28 0.64 -20.21
N GLN A 178 1.92 -0.64 -20.15
CA GLN A 178 1.14 -1.22 -19.05
C GLN A 178 1.91 -1.13 -17.72
N ALA A 179 3.22 -1.38 -17.74
CA ALA A 179 4.07 -1.23 -16.57
C ALA A 179 4.07 0.22 -16.04
N GLU A 180 4.21 1.21 -16.93
CA GLU A 180 4.15 2.62 -16.56
C GLU A 180 2.76 3.06 -16.09
N ASN A 181 1.70 2.58 -16.72
CA ASN A 181 0.33 2.82 -16.27
C ASN A 181 0.10 2.28 -14.85
N PHE A 182 0.59 1.07 -14.58
CA PHE A 182 0.53 0.47 -13.25
C PHE A 182 1.29 1.35 -12.23
N ARG A 183 2.52 1.77 -12.55
CA ARG A 183 3.30 2.67 -11.68
C ARG A 183 2.58 4.00 -11.42
N ALA A 184 2.07 4.65 -12.46
CA ALA A 184 1.39 5.94 -12.34
C ALA A 184 0.09 5.84 -11.52
N SER A 185 -0.67 4.75 -11.68
CA SER A 185 -1.93 4.55 -10.95
C SER A 185 -1.74 4.49 -9.42
N ARG A 186 -0.59 3.99 -8.95
CA ARG A 186 -0.26 3.87 -7.51
C ARG A 186 -0.10 5.21 -6.79
N PHE A 187 0.09 6.29 -7.52
CA PHE A 187 0.30 7.63 -6.97
C PHE A 187 -0.84 8.60 -7.31
N ARG A 188 -1.96 8.12 -7.86
CA ARG A 188 -3.14 8.97 -8.01
C ARG A 188 -3.85 9.15 -6.68
N SER A 189 -4.26 10.37 -6.39
CA SER A 189 -5.06 10.68 -5.21
C SER A 189 -6.55 10.72 -5.54
N ARG A 190 -7.44 10.46 -4.57
CA ARG A 190 -8.87 10.70 -4.77
C ARG A 190 -9.18 12.18 -4.88
N THR A 191 -10.08 12.54 -5.77
CA THR A 191 -10.66 13.87 -5.95
C THR A 191 -12.18 13.75 -5.97
N THR A 192 -12.89 14.81 -5.62
CA THR A 192 -14.35 14.87 -5.68
C THR A 192 -14.74 15.95 -6.66
N THR A 193 -15.76 15.69 -7.46
CA THR A 193 -16.30 16.69 -8.38
C THR A 193 -16.86 17.88 -7.60
N PRO A 194 -16.47 19.11 -7.94
CA PRO A 194 -16.97 20.33 -7.30
C PRO A 194 -18.48 20.40 -7.25
N ARG A 195 -19.02 20.83 -6.11
CA ARG A 195 -20.47 20.93 -5.91
C ARG A 195 -21.04 22.11 -6.69
N ILE A 196 -22.24 21.92 -7.24
CA ILE A 196 -23.01 22.99 -7.87
C ILE A 196 -23.49 23.94 -6.76
N ARG A 197 -23.12 25.21 -6.85
CA ARG A 197 -23.43 26.24 -5.83
C ARG A 197 -24.50 27.22 -6.30
N ALA A 198 -24.70 27.36 -7.60
CA ALA A 198 -25.65 28.29 -8.19
C ALA A 198 -26.68 27.54 -9.05
N ASN A 199 -27.96 27.81 -8.81
CA ASN A 199 -29.04 27.38 -9.70
C ASN A 199 -29.04 28.28 -10.94
N ILE A 200 -28.20 27.91 -11.89
CA ILE A 200 -28.14 28.55 -13.20
C ILE A 200 -28.98 27.70 -14.13
N LYS A 201 -30.14 28.23 -14.53
CA LYS A 201 -31.08 27.56 -15.45
C LYS A 201 -30.37 26.96 -16.66
N ARG A 202 -29.43 27.72 -17.23
CA ARG A 202 -28.61 27.27 -18.37
C ARG A 202 -27.73 26.06 -18.04
N PHE A 203 -27.23 25.89 -16.82
CA PHE A 203 -26.46 24.69 -16.44
C PHE A 203 -27.38 23.50 -16.17
N GLU A 204 -28.52 23.73 -15.49
CA GLU A 204 -29.52 22.69 -15.20
C GLU A 204 -30.00 22.00 -16.48
N ASP A 205 -30.28 22.78 -17.53
CA ASP A 205 -30.72 22.27 -18.83
C ASP A 205 -29.70 21.33 -19.51
N TYR A 206 -28.41 21.42 -19.16
CA TYR A 206 -27.32 20.63 -19.75
C TYR A 206 -26.58 19.74 -18.75
N GLN A 207 -27.09 19.58 -17.53
CA GLN A 207 -26.37 18.90 -16.46
C GLN A 207 -26.01 17.45 -16.84
N GLU A 208 -26.96 16.71 -17.43
CA GLU A 208 -26.71 15.32 -17.86
C GLU A 208 -25.65 15.24 -18.97
N LEU A 209 -25.70 16.16 -19.93
CA LEU A 209 -24.75 16.24 -21.04
C LEU A 209 -23.33 16.61 -20.56
N LEU A 210 -23.24 17.48 -19.55
CA LEU A 210 -21.97 17.99 -19.00
C LEU A 210 -21.38 17.10 -17.89
N ALA A 211 -22.16 16.21 -17.29
CA ALA A 211 -21.71 15.34 -16.20
C ALA A 211 -20.48 14.48 -16.59
N PRO A 212 -20.41 13.84 -17.78
CA PRO A 212 -19.21 13.12 -18.21
C PRO A 212 -17.98 14.02 -18.33
N LEU A 213 -18.15 15.26 -18.78
CA LEU A 213 -17.06 16.24 -18.86
C LEU A 213 -16.57 16.64 -17.45
N MET A 214 -17.49 16.90 -16.51
CA MET A 214 -17.15 17.18 -15.11
C MET A 214 -16.40 16.02 -14.45
N ALA A 215 -16.86 14.79 -14.66
CA ALA A 215 -16.20 13.59 -14.17
C ALA A 215 -14.79 13.44 -14.76
N PHE A 216 -14.63 13.67 -16.07
CA PHE A 216 -13.33 13.62 -16.72
C PHE A 216 -12.36 14.66 -16.13
N VAL A 217 -12.80 15.92 -15.99
CA VAL A 217 -11.94 16.98 -15.44
C VAL A 217 -11.62 16.72 -13.97
N THR A 218 -12.55 16.13 -13.21
CA THR A 218 -12.30 15.70 -11.82
C THR A 218 -11.21 14.64 -11.76
N GLU A 219 -11.24 13.69 -12.69
CA GLU A 219 -10.28 12.58 -12.73
C GLU A 219 -8.93 12.98 -13.34
N ARG A 220 -8.87 13.95 -14.25
CA ARG A 220 -7.63 14.28 -14.99
C ARG A 220 -7.04 15.65 -14.68
N GLY A 221 -7.83 16.55 -14.07
CA GLY A 221 -7.41 17.94 -13.80
C GLY A 221 -7.24 18.79 -15.06
N ARG A 222 -7.78 18.34 -16.19
CA ARG A 222 -7.69 19.02 -17.50
C ARG A 222 -8.90 18.68 -18.36
N LEU A 223 -9.11 19.45 -19.42
CA LEU A 223 -10.10 19.13 -20.46
C LEU A 223 -9.67 17.91 -21.30
N PRO A 224 -10.62 17.09 -21.78
CA PRO A 224 -10.34 15.95 -22.65
C PRO A 224 -9.94 16.39 -24.05
N VAL A 225 -9.17 15.54 -24.74
CA VAL A 225 -9.05 15.58 -26.20
C VAL A 225 -10.17 14.77 -26.86
N SER A 226 -10.33 14.88 -28.19
CA SER A 226 -11.47 14.31 -28.92
C SER A 226 -11.67 12.80 -28.78
N THR A 227 -10.62 12.04 -28.47
CA THR A 227 -10.67 10.58 -28.32
C THR A 227 -10.90 10.10 -26.89
N GLU A 228 -10.94 11.00 -25.91
CA GLU A 228 -10.96 10.64 -24.48
C GLU A 228 -12.36 10.69 -23.86
N LEU A 229 -13.35 11.19 -24.58
CA LEU A 229 -14.71 11.33 -24.08
C LEU A 229 -15.73 10.86 -25.13
N ALA A 230 -16.56 9.88 -24.77
CA ALA A 230 -17.49 9.25 -25.71
C ALA A 230 -18.55 10.23 -26.26
N ASN A 231 -19.11 11.08 -25.40
CA ASN A 231 -20.10 12.10 -25.78
C ASN A 231 -19.46 13.43 -26.23
N PHE A 232 -18.18 13.40 -26.64
CA PHE A 232 -17.49 14.58 -27.16
C PHE A 232 -18.22 15.24 -28.35
N PRO A 233 -18.76 14.50 -29.35
CA PRO A 233 -19.49 15.09 -30.47
C PRO A 233 -20.75 15.85 -30.04
N ASP A 234 -21.49 15.30 -29.07
CA ASP A 234 -22.74 15.89 -28.56
C ASP A 234 -22.46 17.24 -27.87
N ILE A 235 -21.39 17.30 -27.07
CA ILE A 235 -20.97 18.55 -26.42
C ILE A 235 -20.56 19.60 -27.45
N LEU A 236 -19.89 19.21 -28.55
CA LEU A 236 -19.53 20.16 -29.60
C LEU A 236 -20.74 20.66 -30.39
N SER A 237 -21.75 19.82 -30.62
CA SER A 237 -22.99 20.23 -31.29
C SER A 237 -23.67 21.38 -30.53
N GLU A 238 -23.74 21.27 -29.20
CA GLU A 238 -24.42 22.27 -28.36
C GLU A 238 -23.55 23.51 -28.07
N PHE A 239 -22.27 23.33 -27.74
CA PHE A 239 -21.41 24.41 -27.23
C PHE A 239 -20.33 24.89 -28.21
N SER A 240 -20.21 24.26 -29.38
CA SER A 240 -19.15 24.44 -30.39
C SER A 240 -17.73 24.09 -29.94
N THR A 241 -17.39 24.21 -28.65
CA THR A 241 -16.06 23.89 -28.08
C THR A 241 -16.19 23.40 -26.64
N LEU A 242 -15.27 22.51 -26.22
CA LEU A 242 -15.19 22.07 -24.82
C LEU A 242 -14.92 23.22 -23.84
N ARG A 243 -14.16 24.25 -24.26
CA ARG A 243 -13.90 25.42 -23.40
C ARG A 243 -15.21 26.15 -23.08
N ARG A 244 -16.08 26.36 -24.06
CA ARG A 244 -17.40 26.98 -23.85
C ARG A 244 -18.30 26.12 -22.96
N ALA A 245 -18.32 24.80 -23.19
CA ALA A 245 -19.04 23.88 -22.32
C ALA A 245 -18.55 23.96 -20.86
N PHE A 246 -17.23 23.99 -20.67
CA PHE A 246 -16.63 24.08 -19.33
C PHE A 246 -16.84 25.45 -18.67
N GLN A 247 -16.92 26.54 -19.45
CA GLN A 247 -17.29 27.86 -18.90
C GLN A 247 -18.70 27.85 -18.29
N VAL A 248 -19.64 27.07 -18.82
CA VAL A 248 -20.97 26.90 -18.21
C VAL A 248 -20.87 26.15 -16.88
N ILE A 249 -20.01 25.13 -16.79
CA ILE A 249 -19.70 24.43 -15.53
C ILE A 249 -19.12 25.40 -14.50
N LEU A 250 -18.14 26.24 -14.89
CA LEU A 250 -17.49 27.20 -14.00
C LEU A 250 -18.45 28.26 -13.46
N GLN A 251 -19.48 28.64 -14.22
CA GLN A 251 -20.52 29.55 -13.72
C GLN A 251 -21.34 28.92 -12.59
N ALA A 252 -21.54 27.59 -12.63
CA ALA A 252 -22.38 26.87 -11.66
C ALA A 252 -21.61 26.28 -10.46
N THR A 253 -20.27 26.28 -10.52
CA THR A 253 -19.37 25.65 -9.53
C THR A 253 -18.30 26.64 -9.03
N ASP A 254 -17.46 26.22 -8.10
CA ASP A 254 -16.31 27.03 -7.64
C ASP A 254 -15.06 26.72 -8.47
N GLU A 255 -14.57 27.72 -9.20
CA GLU A 255 -13.35 27.62 -10.02
C GLU A 255 -12.13 27.19 -9.19
N SER A 256 -12.02 27.64 -7.94
CA SER A 256 -10.88 27.30 -7.09
C SER A 256 -10.83 25.81 -6.72
N GLU A 257 -11.98 25.12 -6.70
CA GLU A 257 -12.03 23.67 -6.49
C GLU A 257 -11.49 22.91 -7.73
N TRP A 258 -11.74 23.43 -8.94
CA TRP A 258 -11.18 22.87 -10.18
C TRP A 258 -9.67 23.10 -10.28
N ASP A 259 -9.20 24.29 -9.92
CA ASP A 259 -7.76 24.58 -9.85
C ASP A 259 -7.05 23.68 -8.84
N ALA A 260 -7.68 23.43 -7.68
CA ALA A 260 -7.15 22.50 -6.68
C ALA A 260 -7.06 21.06 -7.22
N ILE A 261 -8.03 20.62 -8.04
CA ILE A 261 -7.98 19.31 -8.72
C ILE A 261 -6.82 19.27 -9.71
N ALA A 262 -6.67 20.30 -10.55
CA ALA A 262 -5.58 20.40 -11.52
C ALA A 262 -4.20 20.36 -10.82
N GLU A 263 -4.04 21.13 -9.74
CA GLU A 263 -2.81 21.15 -8.94
C GLU A 263 -2.55 19.80 -8.26
N LYS A 264 -3.59 19.13 -7.73
CA LYS A 264 -3.44 17.80 -7.14
C LYS A 264 -2.98 16.77 -8.18
N ARG A 265 -3.53 16.82 -9.40
CA ARG A 265 -3.12 15.95 -10.51
C ARG A 265 -1.71 16.25 -11.00
N ARG A 266 -1.32 17.52 -11.02
CA ARG A 266 0.07 17.95 -11.27
C ARG A 266 1.01 17.34 -10.22
N GLN A 267 0.66 17.41 -8.93
CA GLN A 267 1.44 16.82 -7.85
C GLN A 267 1.54 15.30 -7.94
N ASP A 268 0.44 14.60 -8.25
CA ASP A 268 0.43 13.14 -8.46
C ASP A 268 1.42 12.73 -9.58
N LEU A 269 1.41 13.45 -10.70
CA LEU A 269 2.34 13.23 -11.81
C LEU A 269 3.79 13.54 -11.43
N LEU A 270 4.05 14.56 -10.62
CA LEU A 270 5.39 14.86 -10.13
C LEU A 270 5.93 13.74 -9.24
N VAL A 271 5.12 13.23 -8.32
CA VAL A 271 5.50 12.10 -7.47
C VAL A 271 5.84 10.88 -8.33
N TYR A 272 4.98 10.54 -9.29
CA TYR A 272 5.23 9.45 -10.23
C TYR A 272 6.54 9.66 -11.02
N LEU A 273 6.69 10.79 -11.71
CA LEU A 273 7.86 11.08 -12.55
C LEU A 273 9.16 11.16 -11.73
N ALA A 274 9.10 11.63 -10.49
CA ALA A 274 10.23 11.65 -9.57
C ALA A 274 10.66 10.21 -9.25
N LEU A 275 9.71 9.33 -8.94
CA LEU A 275 10.00 7.93 -8.61
C LEU A 275 10.48 7.10 -9.80
N THR A 276 10.24 7.54 -11.05
CA THR A 276 10.82 6.87 -12.22
C THR A 276 12.35 6.98 -12.28
N GLN A 277 12.98 7.88 -11.51
CA GLN A 277 14.45 7.99 -11.43
C GLN A 277 15.12 6.82 -10.70
N PHE A 278 14.39 6.10 -9.85
CA PHE A 278 14.92 4.88 -9.20
C PHE A 278 14.99 3.68 -10.17
N SER A 279 14.46 3.84 -11.37
CA SER A 279 14.52 2.91 -12.48
C SER A 279 14.95 3.67 -13.75
N ARG A 280 14.72 3.08 -14.92
CA ARG A 280 14.90 3.80 -16.18
C ARG A 280 13.71 4.74 -16.39
N ARG A 281 13.94 6.06 -16.37
CA ARG A 281 12.89 7.03 -16.71
C ARG A 281 12.33 6.75 -18.11
N PRO A 282 11.02 6.56 -18.27
CA PRO A 282 10.43 6.19 -19.56
C PRO A 282 10.59 7.32 -20.58
N ARG A 283 10.66 6.95 -21.86
CA ARG A 283 10.53 7.92 -22.96
C ARG A 283 9.08 8.38 -23.03
N PHE A 284 8.86 9.60 -23.50
CA PHE A 284 7.50 10.14 -23.65
C PHE A 284 6.60 9.25 -24.52
N SER A 285 7.15 8.64 -25.56
CA SER A 285 6.46 7.70 -26.45
C SER A 285 6.03 6.39 -25.78
N ASN A 286 6.68 6.01 -24.66
CA ASN A 286 6.39 4.77 -23.94
C ASN A 286 5.27 4.97 -22.92
N LEU A 287 4.87 6.21 -22.65
CA LEU A 287 3.73 6.53 -21.80
C LEU A 287 2.43 6.32 -22.58
N ASP A 288 1.38 5.88 -21.90
CA ASP A 288 0.05 5.82 -22.49
C ASP A 288 -0.41 7.19 -23.01
N SER A 289 -1.19 7.19 -24.08
CA SER A 289 -1.71 8.40 -24.72
C SER A 289 -2.41 9.33 -23.73
N THR A 290 -3.13 8.79 -22.76
CA THR A 290 -3.83 9.55 -21.73
C THR A 290 -2.85 10.29 -20.81
N VAL A 291 -1.76 9.62 -20.40
CA VAL A 291 -0.70 10.22 -19.56
C VAL A 291 0.09 11.26 -20.36
N GLN A 292 0.35 11.00 -21.64
CA GLN A 292 0.97 11.97 -22.54
C GLN A 292 0.15 13.27 -22.64
N ASN A 293 -1.17 13.15 -22.76
CA ASN A 293 -2.09 14.28 -22.80
C ASN A 293 -2.12 15.04 -21.46
N ASP A 294 -2.08 14.34 -20.33
CA ASP A 294 -1.98 14.98 -19.01
C ASP A 294 -0.73 15.84 -18.90
N ILE A 295 0.42 15.28 -19.28
CA ILE A 295 1.71 15.97 -19.21
C ILE A 295 1.71 17.22 -20.09
N LYS A 296 1.18 17.13 -21.31
CA LYS A 296 1.07 18.28 -22.23
C LYS A 296 0.18 19.37 -21.65
N ALA A 297 -0.97 19.02 -21.08
CA ALA A 297 -1.91 20.02 -20.58
C ALA A 297 -1.47 20.64 -19.24
N LEU A 298 -0.93 19.84 -18.31
CA LEU A 298 -0.61 20.28 -16.95
C LEU A 298 0.78 20.89 -16.80
N PHE A 299 1.71 20.57 -17.71
CA PHE A 299 3.10 21.06 -17.66
C PHE A 299 3.58 21.69 -18.96
N GLY A 300 2.78 21.69 -20.03
CA GLY A 300 3.18 22.13 -21.36
C GLY A 300 3.97 21.06 -22.13
N ASN A 301 5.02 20.49 -21.53
CA ASN A 301 5.77 19.39 -22.14
C ASN A 301 6.47 18.47 -21.13
N TYR A 302 6.90 17.30 -21.63
CA TYR A 302 7.54 16.26 -20.82
C TYR A 302 8.85 16.72 -20.16
N LYS A 303 9.65 17.55 -20.84
CA LYS A 303 10.91 18.04 -20.31
C LYS A 303 10.70 18.91 -19.07
N GLN A 304 9.70 19.79 -19.11
CA GLN A 304 9.32 20.64 -17.98
C GLN A 304 8.76 19.81 -16.81
N ALA A 305 7.91 18.82 -17.10
CA ALA A 305 7.40 17.90 -16.08
C ALA A 305 8.53 17.14 -15.36
N CYS A 306 9.48 16.59 -16.13
CA CYS A 306 10.65 15.89 -15.59
C CYS A 306 11.54 16.82 -14.75
N ALA A 307 11.83 18.04 -15.22
CA ALA A 307 12.65 18.99 -14.48
C ALA A 307 11.99 19.38 -13.13
N ALA A 308 10.68 19.60 -13.12
CA ALA A 308 9.94 19.86 -11.89
C ALA A 308 9.94 18.66 -10.94
N ALA A 309 9.84 17.44 -11.47
CA ALA A 309 9.88 16.21 -10.68
C ALA A 309 11.27 15.98 -10.06
N ASP A 310 12.33 16.28 -10.81
CA ASP A 310 13.72 16.19 -10.32
C ASP A 310 13.97 17.17 -9.17
N LEU A 311 13.48 18.41 -9.29
CA LEU A 311 13.56 19.40 -8.20
C LEU A 311 12.80 18.93 -6.96
N MET A 312 11.61 18.33 -7.14
CA MET A 312 10.84 17.77 -6.03
C MET A 312 11.60 16.61 -5.36
N LEU A 313 12.21 15.72 -6.14
CA LEU A 313 13.01 14.60 -5.62
C LEU A 313 14.24 15.08 -4.84
N ILE A 314 14.95 16.09 -5.34
CA ILE A 314 16.08 16.69 -4.61
C ILE A 314 15.59 17.28 -3.28
N SER A 315 14.42 17.91 -3.26
CA SER A 315 13.88 18.56 -2.06
C SER A 315 13.56 17.58 -0.92
N VAL A 316 13.22 16.31 -1.20
CA VAL A 316 12.94 15.33 -0.15
C VAL A 316 14.18 14.82 0.57
N GLY A 317 15.38 15.11 0.04
CA GLY A 317 16.65 14.90 0.75
C GLY A 317 16.89 15.86 1.91
N ASP A 318 16.15 16.97 1.99
CA ASP A 318 16.23 17.90 3.12
C ASP A 318 15.32 17.44 4.28
N ASN A 319 15.95 16.89 5.33
CA ASN A 319 15.24 16.49 6.54
C ASN A 319 14.45 17.62 7.21
N ARG A 320 14.88 18.89 7.08
CA ARG A 320 14.14 20.04 7.64
C ARG A 320 12.83 20.26 6.89
N LEU A 321 12.85 20.09 5.57
CA LEU A 321 11.64 20.18 4.75
C LEU A 321 10.65 19.07 5.14
N ILE A 322 11.12 17.82 5.26
CA ILE A 322 10.28 16.69 5.66
C ILE A 322 9.72 16.90 7.07
N ALA A 323 10.56 17.34 8.02
CA ALA A 323 10.13 17.69 9.37
C ALA A 323 9.03 18.77 9.38
N ASN A 324 9.17 19.82 8.55
CA ASN A 324 8.18 20.88 8.43
C ASN A 324 6.88 20.38 7.79
N CYS A 325 6.95 19.52 6.77
CA CYS A 325 5.78 18.88 6.17
C CYS A 325 5.03 18.03 7.20
N CYS A 326 5.76 17.23 8.00
CA CYS A 326 5.18 16.44 9.09
C CYS A 326 4.46 17.33 10.12
N LYS A 327 5.08 18.44 10.55
CA LYS A 327 4.52 19.36 11.56
C LYS A 327 3.29 20.12 11.07
N ARG A 328 3.20 20.39 9.75
CA ARG A 328 2.07 21.09 9.12
C ARG A 328 0.99 20.14 8.62
N SER A 329 1.16 18.83 8.78
CA SER A 329 0.17 17.87 8.30
C SER A 329 -1.12 17.98 9.11
N ASN A 330 -2.24 18.17 8.42
CA ASN A 330 -3.58 18.13 9.04
C ASN A 330 -4.05 16.69 9.30
N ILE A 331 -3.36 15.70 8.72
CA ILE A 331 -3.69 14.28 8.83
C ILE A 331 -2.51 13.55 9.45
N GLY A 332 -2.80 12.68 10.40
CA GLY A 332 -1.80 11.92 11.13
C GLY A 332 -1.60 12.40 12.57
N LYS A 333 -1.15 11.47 13.42
CA LYS A 333 -0.79 11.76 14.80
C LYS A 333 0.65 12.24 14.87
N LEU A 334 0.83 13.53 15.14
CA LEU A 334 2.14 14.11 15.35
C LEU A 334 2.61 13.83 16.79
N LEU A 335 3.74 13.13 16.91
CA LEU A 335 4.50 12.98 18.16
C LEU A 335 5.83 13.75 18.03
N PRO A 336 6.54 14.02 19.15
CA PRO A 336 7.76 14.83 19.13
C PRO A 336 8.83 14.40 18.13
N SER A 337 8.91 13.11 17.81
CA SER A 337 9.93 12.53 16.92
C SER A 337 9.39 11.99 15.60
N ALA A 338 8.07 11.93 15.40
CA ALA A 338 7.50 11.32 14.21
C ALA A 338 6.04 11.71 13.96
N LEU A 339 5.66 11.71 12.67
CA LEU A 339 4.27 11.70 12.22
C LEU A 339 3.85 10.27 11.92
N TYR A 340 2.68 9.85 12.42
CA TYR A 340 2.09 8.55 12.15
C TYR A 340 0.82 8.73 11.33
N VAL A 341 0.70 8.03 10.21
CA VAL A 341 -0.42 8.15 9.28
C VAL A 341 -0.89 6.76 8.89
N HIS A 342 -2.19 6.54 8.80
CA HIS A 342 -2.74 5.30 8.26
C HIS A 342 -2.49 5.20 6.75
N ILE A 343 -2.24 4.00 6.22
CA ILE A 343 -1.92 3.83 4.79
C ILE A 343 -3.00 4.40 3.86
N SER A 344 -4.26 4.36 4.28
CA SER A 344 -5.39 4.91 3.51
C SER A 344 -5.35 6.44 3.36
N ALA A 345 -4.59 7.13 4.19
CA ALA A 345 -4.48 8.58 4.19
C ALA A 345 -3.21 9.10 3.48
N LEU A 346 -2.35 8.20 2.99
CA LEU A 346 -1.09 8.58 2.33
C LEU A 346 -1.31 9.53 1.14
N GLU A 347 -2.32 9.26 0.31
CA GLU A 347 -2.63 10.09 -0.86
C GLU A 347 -3.11 11.51 -0.50
N ASN A 348 -3.55 11.75 0.74
CA ASN A 348 -3.97 13.05 1.22
C ASN A 348 -2.84 13.84 1.89
N LEU A 349 -1.66 13.23 2.05
CA LEU A 349 -0.49 13.94 2.57
C LEU A 349 0.09 14.90 1.54
N ASN A 350 0.89 15.83 2.04
CA ASN A 350 1.72 16.70 1.22
C ASN A 350 2.59 15.87 0.24
N PRO A 351 2.77 16.30 -1.03
CA PRO A 351 3.43 15.52 -2.06
C PRO A 351 4.88 15.16 -1.72
N GLN A 352 5.60 15.97 -0.93
CA GLN A 352 6.95 15.63 -0.48
C GLN A 352 6.95 14.46 0.52
N LEU A 353 5.95 14.34 1.41
CA LEU A 353 5.81 13.16 2.27
C LEU A 353 5.44 11.92 1.47
N ARG A 354 4.56 12.06 0.48
CA ARG A 354 4.18 10.98 -0.45
C ARG A 354 5.39 10.49 -1.25
N LEU A 355 6.19 11.41 -1.76
CA LEU A 355 7.42 11.10 -2.48
C LEU A 355 8.45 10.45 -1.55
N TYR A 356 8.62 10.95 -0.33
CA TYR A 356 9.53 10.38 0.67
C TYR A 356 9.18 8.93 1.04
N GLU A 357 7.89 8.64 1.25
CA GLU A 357 7.41 7.25 1.42
C GLU A 357 7.58 6.44 0.13
N GLY A 358 7.30 7.06 -1.01
CA GLY A 358 7.47 6.47 -2.33
C GLY A 358 8.90 6.01 -2.59
N CYS A 359 9.92 6.77 -2.19
CA CYS A 359 11.32 6.39 -2.36
C CYS A 359 11.63 5.06 -1.64
N ALA A 360 11.07 4.87 -0.44
CA ALA A 360 11.22 3.65 0.33
C ALA A 360 10.40 2.50 -0.27
N SER A 361 9.10 2.71 -0.51
CA SER A 361 8.20 1.66 -0.99
C SER A 361 8.49 1.24 -2.44
N ARG A 362 9.08 2.12 -3.27
CA ARG A 362 9.51 1.81 -4.63
C ARG A 362 10.77 0.95 -4.66
N THR A 363 11.65 1.12 -3.69
CA THR A 363 12.93 0.40 -3.62
C THR A 363 12.79 -0.92 -2.86
N ILE A 364 12.24 -0.85 -1.65
CA ILE A 364 12.15 -1.98 -0.72
C ILE A 364 10.75 -2.63 -0.74
N GLY A 365 9.70 -1.89 -1.09
CA GLY A 365 8.33 -2.34 -0.90
C GLY A 365 7.77 -1.99 0.48
N ARG A 366 6.45 -2.08 0.62
CA ARG A 366 5.76 -1.96 1.91
C ARG A 366 5.73 -3.32 2.61
N MET A 367 5.74 -3.29 3.93
CA MET A 367 5.44 -4.46 4.75
C MET A 367 4.02 -4.96 4.46
N ASP A 368 3.81 -6.27 4.49
CA ASP A 368 2.47 -6.82 4.34
C ASP A 368 1.52 -6.32 5.43
N GLY A 369 0.28 -6.07 5.06
CA GLY A 369 -0.74 -5.59 5.99
C GLY A 369 -0.41 -4.26 6.66
N ALA A 370 0.64 -3.54 6.24
CA ALA A 370 1.07 -2.29 6.87
C ALA A 370 -0.12 -1.37 7.12
N THR A 371 -0.36 -1.06 8.39
CA THR A 371 -1.50 -0.26 8.82
C THR A 371 -1.12 1.20 8.91
N LEU A 372 0.01 1.49 9.55
CA LEU A 372 0.53 2.85 9.71
C LEU A 372 1.90 3.01 9.04
N VAL A 373 2.13 4.18 8.47
CA VAL A 373 3.44 4.70 8.09
C VAL A 373 3.88 5.72 9.13
N LYS A 374 5.10 5.55 9.64
CA LYS A 374 5.75 6.44 10.58
C LYS A 374 6.88 7.19 9.87
N PHE A 375 6.71 8.49 9.71
CA PHE A 375 7.73 9.41 9.21
C PHE A 375 8.55 9.92 10.38
N ASN A 376 9.84 9.58 10.43
CA ASN A 376 10.73 10.12 11.45
C ASN A 376 11.11 11.56 11.10
N ILE A 377 11.03 12.45 12.10
CA ILE A 377 11.29 13.89 11.93
C ILE A 377 12.77 14.23 12.12
N ASN A 378 13.49 13.40 12.88
CA ASN A 378 14.85 13.71 13.35
C ASN A 378 15.94 12.98 12.55
N VAL A 379 15.60 11.81 12.00
CA VAL A 379 16.53 10.91 11.31
C VAL A 379 15.87 10.48 10.01
N PRO A 380 16.59 10.32 8.90
CA PRO A 380 16.02 9.91 7.61
C PRO A 380 15.61 8.42 7.63
N LYS A 381 14.53 8.14 8.36
CA LYS A 381 13.98 6.81 8.60
C LYS A 381 12.50 6.83 8.37
N ILE A 382 12.00 5.76 7.78
CA ILE A 382 10.58 5.49 7.67
C ILE A 382 10.28 4.13 8.30
N SER A 383 9.08 3.95 8.83
CA SER A 383 8.68 2.65 9.38
C SER A 383 7.25 2.30 8.99
N TYR A 384 7.03 1.04 8.65
CA TYR A 384 5.72 0.44 8.46
C TYR A 384 5.36 -0.36 9.71
N LEU A 385 4.14 -0.15 10.22
CA LEU A 385 3.65 -0.78 11.44
C LEU A 385 2.37 -1.56 11.15
N PHE A 386 2.30 -2.80 11.62
CA PHE A 386 1.16 -3.69 11.39
C PHE A 386 0.33 -3.87 12.66
N TYR A 387 -0.94 -3.50 12.56
CA TYR A 387 -1.97 -3.65 13.58
C TYR A 387 -3.14 -4.42 12.94
N PRO A 388 -3.18 -5.77 13.01
CA PRO A 388 -4.20 -6.57 12.33
C PRO A 388 -5.63 -6.19 12.78
N ASP A 389 -5.79 -5.88 14.06
CA ASP A 389 -7.08 -5.52 14.68
C ASP A 389 -7.33 -4.01 14.68
N PHE A 390 -6.74 -3.26 13.75
CA PHE A 390 -6.83 -1.79 13.74
C PHE A 390 -8.27 -1.28 13.78
N ASP A 391 -9.22 -1.96 13.14
CA ASP A 391 -10.62 -1.54 13.09
C ASP A 391 -11.46 -2.10 14.26
N THR A 392 -11.17 -3.33 14.65
CA THR A 392 -11.98 -4.13 15.58
C THR A 392 -11.63 -3.85 17.04
N ASP A 393 -10.35 -3.72 17.38
CA ASP A 393 -9.89 -3.41 18.74
C ASP A 393 -9.91 -1.88 18.96
N PRO A 394 -10.45 -1.36 20.08
CA PRO A 394 -10.31 0.05 20.44
C PRO A 394 -8.85 0.51 20.59
N HIS A 395 -7.96 -0.36 21.08
CA HIS A 395 -6.54 -0.09 21.34
C HIS A 395 -5.65 -1.21 20.79
N PRO A 396 -5.59 -1.36 19.46
CA PRO A 396 -4.92 -2.49 18.82
C PRO A 396 -3.44 -2.53 19.20
N ALA A 397 -2.94 -3.74 19.42
CA ALA A 397 -1.54 -4.00 19.69
C ALA A 397 -0.73 -4.06 18.40
N LEU A 398 0.49 -3.52 18.46
CA LEU A 398 1.46 -3.65 17.38
C LEU A 398 1.87 -5.12 17.29
N GLN A 399 1.70 -5.73 16.13
CA GLN A 399 2.16 -7.10 15.88
C GLN A 399 3.57 -7.08 15.29
N THR A 400 3.79 -6.27 14.25
CA THR A 400 5.09 -6.23 13.56
C THR A 400 5.46 -4.81 13.17
N SER A 401 6.75 -4.49 13.23
CA SER A 401 7.29 -3.25 12.67
C SER A 401 8.47 -3.53 11.73
N MET A 402 8.46 -2.85 10.60
CA MET A 402 9.56 -2.77 9.64
C MET A 402 10.08 -1.34 9.62
N GLN A 403 11.37 -1.12 9.85
CA GLN A 403 12.02 0.18 9.76
C GLN A 403 13.09 0.16 8.68
N ILE A 404 13.09 1.19 7.83
CA ILE A 404 14.07 1.39 6.76
C ILE A 404 14.86 2.65 7.07
N ASP A 405 16.18 2.54 7.08
CA ASP A 405 17.09 3.69 7.07
C ASP A 405 17.35 4.12 5.63
N LEU A 406 17.00 5.35 5.27
CA LEU A 406 17.05 5.80 3.87
C LEU A 406 18.46 6.17 3.41
N ARG A 407 19.45 6.16 4.30
CA ARG A 407 20.84 6.49 3.96
C ARG A 407 21.60 5.30 3.36
N ASP A 408 21.36 4.11 3.91
CA ASP A 408 22.02 2.87 3.55
C ASP A 408 21.04 1.75 3.14
N LEU A 409 19.74 2.06 3.13
CA LEU A 409 18.64 1.15 2.82
C LEU A 409 18.54 -0.08 3.74
N GLN A 410 19.20 -0.03 4.90
CA GLN A 410 19.14 -1.13 5.87
C GLN A 410 17.73 -1.27 6.44
N VAL A 411 17.23 -2.52 6.40
CA VAL A 411 15.90 -2.88 6.88
C VAL A 411 16.02 -3.61 8.21
N SER A 412 15.26 -3.16 9.20
CA SER A 412 15.17 -3.80 10.52
C SER A 412 13.75 -4.20 10.82
N TYR A 413 13.57 -5.41 11.36
CA TYR A 413 12.29 -5.97 11.73
C TYR A 413 12.18 -6.16 13.23
N ARG A 414 10.95 -6.12 13.72
CA ARG A 414 10.64 -6.52 15.08
C ARG A 414 9.24 -7.09 15.16
N ASP A 415 9.15 -8.30 15.69
CA ASP A 415 7.92 -8.97 16.03
C ASP A 415 7.57 -8.74 17.51
N TYR A 416 6.29 -8.59 17.79
CA TYR A 416 5.71 -8.40 19.12
C TYR A 416 4.63 -9.43 19.44
N ASP A 417 4.39 -10.43 18.58
CA ASP A 417 3.35 -11.46 18.75
C ASP A 417 3.51 -12.24 20.06
N THR A 418 4.77 -12.53 20.45
CA THR A 418 5.10 -13.18 21.72
C THR A 418 5.28 -12.19 22.89
N SER A 419 5.04 -10.89 22.68
CA SER A 419 5.19 -9.89 23.73
C SER A 419 3.97 -9.87 24.65
N ASP A 420 4.20 -10.04 25.95
CA ASP A 420 3.15 -9.84 26.97
C ASP A 420 2.73 -8.37 27.14
N ASN A 421 3.53 -7.43 26.64
CA ASN A 421 3.30 -6.00 26.81
C ASN A 421 3.61 -5.19 25.54
N PRO A 422 2.91 -5.47 24.44
CA PRO A 422 3.17 -4.81 23.17
C PRO A 422 2.78 -3.32 23.24
N PRO A 423 3.38 -2.46 22.40
CA PRO A 423 2.87 -1.13 22.16
C PRO A 423 1.43 -1.17 21.63
N ILE A 424 0.60 -0.20 22.02
CA ILE A 424 -0.80 -0.10 21.57
C ILE A 424 -1.11 1.29 21.03
N LEU A 425 -2.13 1.38 20.16
CA LEU A 425 -2.61 2.66 19.64
C LEU A 425 -3.70 3.27 20.50
N HIS A 426 -3.74 4.60 20.48
CA HIS A 426 -4.82 5.43 21.02
C HIS A 426 -5.10 6.53 20.01
N ARG A 427 -6.31 7.11 20.07
CA ARG A 427 -6.72 8.22 19.20
C ARG A 427 -6.69 7.85 17.72
N LYS A 428 -7.36 6.75 17.37
CA LYS A 428 -7.29 6.19 16.00
C LYS A 428 -7.81 7.15 14.93
N GLU A 429 -8.76 8.01 15.28
CA GLU A 429 -9.28 9.08 14.42
C GLU A 429 -8.19 10.04 13.92
N THR A 430 -7.08 10.17 14.65
CA THR A 430 -5.97 11.04 14.22
C THR A 430 -5.13 10.45 13.09
N PHE A 431 -5.12 9.13 12.89
CA PHE A 431 -4.31 8.49 11.87
C PHE A 431 -4.98 8.45 10.49
N VAL A 432 -6.32 8.58 10.44
CA VAL A 432 -7.15 8.40 9.24
C VAL A 432 -7.77 9.72 8.79
N THR A 433 -8.33 9.75 7.59
CA THR A 433 -9.10 10.89 7.07
C THR A 433 -10.56 10.88 7.59
N PRO A 434 -11.27 12.03 7.56
CA PRO A 434 -12.67 12.11 8.00
C PRO A 434 -13.66 11.21 7.23
N ASP A 435 -13.35 10.86 5.98
CA ASP A 435 -14.15 9.95 5.14
C ASP A 435 -13.86 8.46 5.42
N TYR A 436 -12.95 8.15 6.34
CA TYR A 436 -12.69 6.76 6.73
C TYR A 436 -13.95 6.16 7.39
N PRO A 437 -14.40 4.94 6.99
CA PRO A 437 -15.70 4.40 7.41
C PRO A 437 -15.95 4.36 8.93
N LEU A 438 -14.89 4.18 9.72
CA LEU A 438 -14.96 4.11 11.18
C LEU A 438 -14.50 5.40 11.90
N TYR A 439 -14.23 6.49 11.18
CA TYR A 439 -13.73 7.75 11.73
C TYR A 439 -14.56 8.24 12.93
N GLU A 440 -15.87 8.38 12.72
CA GLU A 440 -16.83 8.83 13.75
C GLU A 440 -16.86 7.92 14.98
N LYS A 441 -16.70 6.61 14.77
CA LYS A 441 -16.66 5.63 15.87
C LYS A 441 -15.40 5.82 16.72
N PHE A 442 -14.24 6.06 16.09
CA PHE A 442 -12.98 6.31 16.77
C PHE A 442 -12.99 7.65 17.50
N ALA A 443 -13.47 8.72 16.85
CA ALA A 443 -13.56 10.05 17.44
C ALA A 443 -14.45 10.07 18.69
N ARG A 444 -15.61 9.39 18.65
CA ARG A 444 -16.49 9.24 19.81
C ARG A 444 -15.86 8.48 20.97
N LEU A 445 -15.04 7.45 20.69
CA LEU A 445 -14.30 6.74 21.74
C LEU A 445 -13.28 7.67 22.38
N THR A 446 -12.47 8.37 21.59
CA THR A 446 -11.48 9.31 22.12
C THR A 446 -12.12 10.42 22.94
N HIS A 447 -13.24 11.00 22.49
CA HIS A 447 -13.95 11.99 23.29
C HIS A 447 -14.44 11.43 24.63
N GLN A 448 -14.90 10.17 24.68
CA GLN A 448 -15.25 9.52 25.94
C GLN A 448 -14.03 9.34 26.85
N GLU A 449 -12.89 8.91 26.31
CA GLU A 449 -11.65 8.68 27.05
C GLU A 449 -11.05 9.98 27.60
N GLU A 450 -11.06 11.05 26.80
CA GLU A 450 -10.64 12.40 27.23
C GLU A 450 -11.53 12.91 28.36
N ASN A 451 -12.86 12.78 28.22
CA ASN A 451 -13.82 13.14 29.26
C ASN A 451 -13.64 12.33 30.54
N TRP A 452 -13.16 11.09 30.42
CA TRP A 452 -12.87 10.20 31.55
C TRP A 452 -11.50 10.48 32.18
N GLY A 453 -10.64 11.26 31.50
CA GLY A 453 -9.27 11.55 31.93
C GLY A 453 -8.25 10.46 31.58
N LEU A 454 -8.64 9.43 30.82
CA LEU A 454 -7.78 8.28 30.49
C LEU A 454 -6.56 8.68 29.64
N LEU A 455 -6.67 9.76 28.87
CA LEU A 455 -5.61 10.24 27.97
C LEU A 455 -4.74 11.36 28.57
N ASN A 456 -4.89 11.69 29.86
CA ASN A 456 -4.16 12.80 30.48
C ASN A 456 -2.65 12.55 30.59
N GLN A 457 -2.23 11.29 30.80
CA GLN A 457 -0.84 10.92 31.02
C GLN A 457 -0.35 9.96 29.93
N THR A 458 -0.15 10.50 28.73
CA THR A 458 0.10 9.71 27.52
C THR A 458 1.40 8.88 27.56
N SER A 459 2.36 9.22 28.41
CA SER A 459 3.65 8.51 28.54
C SER A 459 3.53 7.13 29.20
N THR A 460 2.50 6.89 30.01
CA THR A 460 2.33 5.64 30.76
C THR A 460 1.40 4.63 30.08
N ILE A 461 0.59 5.09 29.13
CA ILE A 461 -0.47 4.28 28.51
C ILE A 461 -0.06 3.59 27.21
N GLY A 462 1.11 3.91 26.65
CA GLY A 462 1.54 3.41 25.33
C GLY A 462 1.74 1.89 25.18
N THR A 463 1.57 1.11 26.25
CA THR A 463 1.70 -0.36 26.25
C THR A 463 0.45 -1.02 26.84
N ARG A 464 0.17 -2.27 26.46
CA ARG A 464 -1.02 -3.02 26.91
C ARG A 464 -1.19 -3.01 28.44
N LYS A 465 -0.14 -3.35 29.20
CA LYS A 465 -0.17 -3.37 30.67
C LYS A 465 -0.33 -1.96 31.25
N GLY A 466 0.31 -0.96 30.64
CA GLY A 466 0.17 0.45 31.02
C GLY A 466 -1.27 0.94 30.88
N TRP A 467 -1.93 0.60 29.78
CA TRP A 467 -3.33 0.93 29.55
C TRP A 467 -4.30 0.19 30.48
N GLN A 468 -4.09 -1.11 30.69
CA GLN A 468 -4.89 -1.88 31.66
C GLN A 468 -4.80 -1.30 33.08
N LYS A 469 -3.60 -0.86 33.50
CA LYS A 469 -3.39 -0.16 34.76
C LYS A 469 -4.16 1.16 34.80
N CYS A 470 -4.07 1.98 33.76
CA CYS A 470 -4.81 3.24 33.65
C CYS A 470 -6.33 3.04 33.77
N LEU A 471 -6.89 2.06 33.05
CA LEU A 471 -8.31 1.71 33.12
C LEU A 471 -8.72 1.32 34.55
N LYS A 472 -7.93 0.48 35.22
CA LYS A 472 -8.19 0.06 36.61
C LYS A 472 -8.14 1.26 37.57
N GLU A 473 -7.18 2.16 37.39
CA GLU A 473 -7.02 3.35 38.23
C GLU A 473 -8.20 4.34 38.12
N HIS A 474 -8.81 4.40 36.93
CA HIS A 474 -9.97 5.25 36.62
C HIS A 474 -11.31 4.52 36.71
N CYS A 475 -11.32 3.29 37.26
CA CYS A 475 -12.51 2.44 37.38
C CYS A 475 -13.26 2.24 36.03
N ALA A 476 -12.52 2.25 34.93
CA ALA A 476 -13.03 2.15 33.58
C ALA A 476 -12.84 0.73 33.01
N GLU A 477 -13.76 0.32 32.15
CA GLU A 477 -13.63 -0.84 31.26
C GLU A 477 -14.08 -0.46 29.85
N LEU A 478 -13.54 -1.14 28.84
CA LEU A 478 -13.96 -0.99 27.45
C LEU A 478 -14.87 -2.15 27.05
N LYS A 479 -15.97 -1.84 26.37
CA LYS A 479 -16.80 -2.83 25.67
C LYS A 479 -16.97 -2.38 24.22
N GLY A 480 -16.17 -2.97 23.34
CA GLY A 480 -15.93 -2.40 22.00
C GLY A 480 -15.38 -0.98 22.12
N HIS A 481 -15.87 -0.06 21.29
CA HIS A 481 -15.43 1.34 21.25
C HIS A 481 -16.25 2.25 22.17
N ARG A 482 -16.50 1.82 23.41
CA ARG A 482 -17.23 2.58 24.44
C ARG A 482 -16.64 2.36 25.82
N VAL A 483 -16.59 3.43 26.61
CA VAL A 483 -16.06 3.43 27.98
C VAL A 483 -17.22 3.23 28.97
N TYR A 484 -17.06 2.29 29.88
CA TYR A 484 -18.02 1.97 30.94
C TYR A 484 -17.34 1.99 32.30
N TRP A 485 -18.14 2.16 33.36
CA TRP A 485 -17.69 1.86 34.71
C TRP A 485 -17.51 0.35 34.87
N ARG A 486 -16.40 -0.03 35.49
CA ARG A 486 -16.19 -1.40 35.94
C ARG A 486 -17.29 -1.82 36.91
N LYS A 487 -17.83 -3.02 36.72
CA LYS A 487 -18.88 -3.57 37.60
C LYS A 487 -18.40 -3.79 39.04
N ASP A 488 -17.10 -4.04 39.21
CA ASP A 488 -16.43 -4.28 40.50
C ASP A 488 -15.79 -3.00 41.08
N ALA A 489 -16.09 -1.83 40.54
CA ALA A 489 -15.54 -0.57 41.04
C ALA A 489 -16.12 -0.19 42.41
N ASP A 490 -15.25 0.25 43.32
CA ASP A 490 -15.64 0.83 44.60
C ASP A 490 -16.52 2.08 44.38
N PRO A 491 -17.78 2.09 44.86
CA PRO A 491 -18.69 3.24 44.70
C PRO A 491 -18.12 4.55 45.22
N TYR A 492 -17.31 4.53 46.28
CA TYR A 492 -16.69 5.73 46.83
C TYR A 492 -15.65 6.31 45.85
N ARG A 493 -14.80 5.45 45.28
CA ARG A 493 -13.81 5.82 44.27
C ARG A 493 -14.47 6.36 43.00
N VAL A 494 -15.57 5.75 42.55
CA VAL A 494 -16.36 6.26 41.41
C VAL A 494 -16.89 7.67 41.69
N LYS A 495 -17.44 7.92 42.89
CA LYS A 495 -17.95 9.24 43.30
C LYS A 495 -16.84 10.30 43.32
N LEU A 496 -15.65 9.94 43.78
CA LEU A 496 -14.47 10.83 43.79
C LEU A 496 -14.05 11.21 42.35
N LEU A 497 -13.97 10.22 41.45
CA LEU A 497 -13.62 10.43 40.04
C LEU A 497 -14.67 11.27 39.31
N LEU A 498 -15.96 11.03 39.56
CA LEU A 498 -17.06 11.85 39.03
C LEU A 498 -16.97 13.32 39.49
N SER A 499 -16.66 13.54 40.78
CA SER A 499 -16.43 14.88 41.33
C SER A 499 -15.23 15.58 40.69
N ALA A 500 -14.12 14.87 40.48
CA ALA A 500 -12.95 15.39 39.78
C ALA A 500 -13.27 15.74 38.32
N ARG A 501 -14.05 14.90 37.63
CA ARG A 501 -14.49 15.13 36.25
C ARG A 501 -15.39 16.36 36.12
N ASN A 502 -16.35 16.54 37.04
CA ASN A 502 -17.23 17.72 37.03
C ASN A 502 -16.45 19.02 37.29
N ARG A 503 -15.45 18.98 38.17
CA ARG A 503 -14.55 20.12 38.39
C ARG A 503 -13.71 20.47 37.17
N ASN A 504 -13.23 19.48 36.43
CA ASN A 504 -12.46 19.71 35.19
C ASN A 504 -13.32 20.15 33.99
N LYS A 505 -14.63 19.90 34.02
CA LYS A 505 -15.56 20.43 33.00
C LYS A 505 -15.86 21.92 33.22
N GLY A 506 -16.09 22.33 34.47
CA GLY A 506 -16.38 23.74 34.80
C GLY A 506 -15.18 24.70 34.70
N SER A 507 -13.98 24.21 34.40
CA SER A 507 -12.77 25.01 34.17
C SER A 507 -12.33 25.05 32.70
N ARG A 508 -13.06 24.37 31.80
CA ARG A 508 -12.85 24.37 30.35
C ARG A 508 -13.97 25.07 29.57
N GLU A 509 -15.05 25.47 30.25
CA GLU A 509 -15.99 26.51 29.81
C GLU A 509 -15.45 27.87 30.27
#